data_AF-A0A1H8Y8W6-F1
#
_entry.id   AF-A0A1H8Y8W6-F1
#
_cell.length_a   1.000
_cell.length_b   1.000
_cell.length_c   1.000
_cell.angle_alpha   90.00
_cell.angle_beta   90.00
_cell.angle_gamma   90.00
#
_symmetry.space_group_name_H-M   'P 1'
#
loop_
_entity.id
_entity.type
_entity.pdbx_description
1 polymer ?
#
loop_
_entity_poly.entity_id
_entity_poly.type
_entity_poly.pdbx_seq_one_letter_code
_entity_poly.pdbx_strand_id
1 'polypeptide(L)'
;MLVDVARFNDLGMIGYVNAVFVWVAVHQLGFHYVEGKLGELSRRAALGLSAAGFGVTALMVAFGPYPASMIGMPGAPVSNMSPPTVLLAFLAVGQIGLLLAFRPQLNALAAKPRLGAALSWIGARFMSVYLWHMPALIVVSGITVYGLRYATPAPGTLLWLVMVPMWFGACAAVLVGLLRLFARFEMQRDSVVVTARTPQLVLAGLLASGGLLGLAAHGFQPLSAGLVHGPVPWVVLTAAGFVLAGRQVPVTRFLGRAVAVAESAQLKKV
;
A
#
# COMPACT_ATOMS: atom_id res chain seq x y z
N MET A 1 16.38 -14.92 5.07
CA MET A 1 16.62 -16.38 5.11
C MET A 1 16.56 -16.94 6.53
N LEU A 2 17.43 -16.55 7.48
CA LEU A 2 17.38 -17.09 8.86
C LEU A 2 16.01 -16.87 9.56
N VAL A 3 15.41 -15.70 9.37
CA VAL A 3 14.07 -15.39 9.93
C VAL A 3 12.97 -16.24 9.27
N ASP A 4 13.07 -16.53 7.97
CA ASP A 4 12.12 -17.44 7.30
C ASP A 4 12.29 -18.88 7.81
N VAL A 5 13.54 -19.33 7.99
CA VAL A 5 13.82 -20.64 8.59
C VAL A 5 13.23 -20.72 9.99
N ALA A 6 13.42 -19.71 10.85
CA ALA A 6 12.83 -19.67 12.18
C ALA A 6 11.28 -19.64 12.13
N ARG A 7 10.70 -18.87 11.21
CA ARG A 7 9.24 -18.83 10.99
C ARG A 7 8.67 -20.19 10.59
N PHE A 8 9.35 -20.92 9.71
CA PHE A 8 8.92 -22.24 9.25
C PHE A 8 9.22 -23.37 10.25
N ASN A 9 9.98 -23.10 11.31
CA ASN A 9 10.27 -24.02 12.43
C ASN A 9 9.60 -23.54 13.73
N ASP A 10 8.30 -23.25 13.68
CA ASP A 10 7.40 -22.96 14.83
C ASP A 10 7.48 -21.58 15.51
N LEU A 11 8.23 -20.62 14.96
CA LEU A 11 8.26 -19.24 15.46
C LEU A 11 7.55 -18.26 14.52
N GLY A 12 6.27 -18.53 14.22
CA GLY A 12 5.50 -17.83 13.20
C GLY A 12 5.52 -16.29 13.31
N MET A 13 5.52 -15.74 14.53
CA MET A 13 5.54 -14.30 14.78
C MET A 13 6.88 -13.62 14.46
N ILE A 14 8.00 -14.35 14.47
CA ILE A 14 9.32 -13.80 14.06
C ILE A 14 9.30 -13.43 12.57
N GLY A 15 8.41 -14.02 11.77
CA GLY A 15 8.21 -13.64 10.38
C GLY A 15 7.98 -12.13 10.18
N TYR A 16 7.39 -11.41 11.16
CA TYR A 16 7.20 -9.96 11.04
C TYR A 16 8.52 -9.16 11.10
N VAL A 17 9.59 -9.74 11.64
CA VAL A 17 10.93 -9.13 11.58
C VAL A 17 11.41 -9.02 10.14
N ASN A 18 11.05 -9.98 9.28
CA ASN A 18 11.34 -9.86 7.85
C ASN A 18 10.62 -8.68 7.20
N ALA A 19 9.48 -8.21 7.74
CA ALA A 19 8.87 -7.00 7.22
C ALA A 19 9.83 -5.81 7.30
N VAL A 20 10.52 -5.65 8.43
CA VAL A 20 11.51 -4.58 8.59
C VAL A 20 12.65 -4.77 7.60
N PHE A 21 13.27 -5.96 7.55
CA PHE A 21 14.42 -6.17 6.67
C PHE A 21 14.09 -6.07 5.19
N VAL A 22 13.01 -6.72 4.74
CA VAL A 22 12.61 -6.73 3.33
C VAL A 22 12.19 -5.33 2.89
N TRP A 23 11.29 -4.67 3.64
CA TRP A 23 10.81 -3.35 3.23
C TRP A 23 11.88 -2.29 3.35
N VAL A 24 12.71 -2.30 4.40
CA VAL A 24 13.84 -1.36 4.50
C VAL A 24 14.84 -1.62 3.39
N ALA A 25 15.17 -2.88 3.06
CA ALA A 25 16.09 -3.16 1.95
C ALA A 25 15.57 -2.63 0.61
N VAL A 26 14.29 -2.88 0.30
CA VAL A 26 13.65 -2.36 -0.93
C VAL A 26 13.60 -0.84 -0.92
N HIS A 27 13.32 -0.23 0.23
CA HIS A 27 13.31 1.22 0.39
C HIS A 27 14.69 1.86 0.19
N GLN A 28 15.73 1.27 0.81
CA GLN A 28 17.11 1.69 0.62
C GLN A 28 17.55 1.55 -0.83
N LEU A 29 17.13 0.47 -1.51
CA LEU A 29 17.41 0.30 -2.94
C LEU A 29 16.79 1.41 -3.80
N GLY A 30 15.61 1.90 -3.40
CA GLY A 30 15.00 3.11 -3.98
C GLY A 30 15.85 4.36 -3.79
N PHE A 31 16.44 4.58 -2.62
CA PHE A 31 17.39 5.69 -2.41
C PHE A 31 18.63 5.56 -3.28
N HIS A 32 19.22 4.36 -3.36
CA HIS A 32 20.38 4.11 -4.22
C HIS A 32 20.07 4.33 -5.71
N TYR A 33 18.82 4.13 -6.13
CA TYR A 33 18.36 4.48 -7.47
C TYR A 33 18.35 6.00 -7.69
N VAL A 34 17.76 6.76 -6.76
CA VAL A 34 17.64 8.23 -6.85
C VAL A 34 19.00 8.92 -6.75
N GLU A 35 19.88 8.42 -5.89
CA GLU A 35 21.26 8.89 -5.75
C GLU A 35 22.14 8.62 -6.98
N GLY A 36 21.63 7.89 -7.98
CA GLY A 36 22.34 7.63 -9.23
C GLY A 36 23.32 6.45 -9.17
N LYS A 37 23.64 5.94 -7.97
CA LYS A 37 24.56 4.80 -7.76
C LYS A 37 24.19 3.57 -8.60
N LEU A 38 22.89 3.25 -8.70
CA LEU A 38 22.43 2.14 -9.55
C LEU A 38 22.47 2.44 -11.05
N GLY A 39 22.57 3.71 -11.43
CA GLY A 39 22.68 4.15 -12.83
C GLY A 39 24.05 3.87 -13.45
N GLU A 40 25.07 3.62 -12.63
CA GLU A 40 26.43 3.26 -13.06
C GLU A 40 26.52 1.80 -13.54
N LEU A 41 25.52 0.97 -13.22
CA LEU A 41 25.48 -0.42 -13.65
C LEU A 41 25.38 -0.52 -15.16
N SER A 42 26.32 -1.26 -15.77
CA SER A 42 26.22 -1.61 -17.18
C SER A 42 24.93 -2.41 -17.45
N ARG A 43 24.38 -2.29 -18.66
CA ARG A 43 23.18 -3.06 -19.07
C ARG A 43 23.34 -4.57 -18.85
N ARG A 44 24.55 -5.10 -19.06
CA ARG A 44 24.87 -6.52 -18.83
C ARG A 44 24.81 -6.87 -17.33
N ALA A 45 25.37 -6.02 -16.47
CA ALA A 45 25.30 -6.22 -15.03
C ALA A 45 23.85 -6.14 -14.52
N ALA A 46 23.06 -5.19 -15.03
CA ALA A 46 21.64 -5.07 -14.70
C ALA A 46 20.82 -6.30 -15.15
N LEU A 47 21.08 -6.83 -16.34
CA LEU A 47 20.48 -8.09 -16.81
C LEU A 47 20.93 -9.29 -15.97
N GLY A 48 22.21 -9.33 -15.56
CA GLY A 48 22.72 -10.35 -14.64
C GLY A 48 22.01 -10.31 -13.28
N LEU A 49 21.81 -9.11 -12.74
CA LEU A 49 21.05 -8.90 -11.51
C LEU A 49 19.59 -9.35 -11.66
N SER A 50 18.97 -9.03 -12.81
CA SER A 50 17.62 -9.46 -13.13
C SER A 50 17.49 -10.99 -13.19
N ALA A 51 18.39 -11.63 -13.95
CA ALA A 51 18.45 -13.08 -14.08
C ALA A 51 18.71 -13.77 -12.74
N ALA A 52 19.62 -13.23 -11.91
CA ALA A 52 19.88 -13.77 -10.58
C ALA A 52 18.67 -13.63 -9.66
N GLY A 53 18.04 -12.45 -9.59
CA GLY A 53 16.88 -12.21 -8.73
C GLY A 53 15.68 -13.10 -9.10
N PHE A 54 15.32 -13.15 -10.39
CA PHE A 54 14.24 -14.02 -10.87
C PHE A 54 14.60 -15.50 -10.80
N GLY A 55 15.86 -15.86 -11.08
CA GLY A 55 16.34 -17.24 -10.99
C GLY A 55 16.27 -17.79 -9.57
N VAL A 56 16.78 -17.04 -8.58
CA VAL A 56 16.67 -17.40 -7.16
C VAL A 56 15.20 -17.49 -6.74
N THR A 57 14.37 -16.52 -7.16
CA THR A 57 12.92 -16.56 -6.88
C THR A 57 12.28 -17.82 -7.44
N ALA A 58 12.56 -18.19 -8.69
CA ALA A 58 12.03 -19.38 -9.34
C ALA A 58 12.48 -20.67 -8.63
N LEU A 59 13.75 -20.76 -8.23
CA LEU A 59 14.27 -21.90 -7.47
C LEU A 59 13.58 -22.02 -6.10
N MET A 60 13.40 -20.91 -5.38
CA MET A 60 12.74 -20.90 -4.07
C MET A 60 11.25 -21.28 -4.17
N VAL A 61 10.58 -20.95 -5.27
CA VAL A 61 9.20 -21.44 -5.53
C VAL A 61 9.20 -22.92 -5.91
N ALA A 62 10.10 -23.35 -6.80
CA ALA A 62 10.12 -24.71 -7.33
C ALA A 62 10.49 -25.77 -6.27
N PHE A 63 11.44 -25.45 -5.39
CA PHE A 63 11.88 -26.35 -4.32
C PHE A 63 11.19 -26.08 -2.98
N GLY A 64 10.26 -25.10 -2.94
CA GLY A 64 9.56 -24.69 -1.74
C GLY A 64 10.46 -23.98 -0.70
N PRO A 65 9.90 -23.59 0.45
CA PRO A 65 8.50 -23.71 0.88
C PRO A 65 7.58 -22.58 0.37
N TYR A 66 8.05 -21.74 -0.57
CA TYR A 66 7.34 -20.53 -0.96
C TYR A 66 6.28 -20.80 -2.04
N PRO A 67 5.06 -20.28 -1.91
CA PRO A 67 4.04 -20.41 -2.94
C PRO A 67 4.39 -19.58 -4.18
N ALA A 68 3.89 -20.01 -5.34
CA ALA A 68 4.03 -19.27 -6.59
C ALA A 68 3.28 -17.91 -6.57
N SER A 69 2.21 -17.81 -5.78
CA SER A 69 1.52 -16.54 -5.58
C SER A 69 2.34 -15.63 -4.65
N MET A 70 2.70 -14.45 -5.13
CA MET A 70 3.37 -13.43 -4.32
C MET A 70 2.41 -12.76 -3.34
N ILE A 71 1.11 -12.79 -3.61
CA ILE A 71 0.06 -12.32 -2.71
C ILE A 71 -0.59 -13.50 -1.98
N GLY A 72 -1.19 -13.24 -0.82
CA GLY A 72 -1.96 -14.25 -0.10
C GLY A 72 -3.18 -14.67 -0.91
N MET A 73 -3.33 -15.97 -1.17
CA MET A 73 -4.47 -16.55 -1.87
C MET A 73 -5.19 -17.53 -0.94
N PRO A 74 -6.54 -17.58 -0.96
CA PRO A 74 -7.29 -18.61 -0.26
C PRO A 74 -6.82 -20.02 -0.68
N GLY A 75 -6.52 -20.88 0.30
CA GLY A 75 -6.04 -22.25 0.07
C GLY A 75 -4.51 -22.41 -0.04
N ALA A 76 -3.74 -21.32 -0.10
CA ALA A 76 -2.28 -21.41 0.01
C ALA A 76 -1.87 -21.56 1.50
N PRO A 77 -0.92 -22.46 1.83
CA PRO A 77 -0.51 -22.69 3.21
C PRO A 77 0.23 -21.49 3.84
N VAL A 78 0.84 -20.65 3.00
CA VAL A 78 1.68 -19.52 3.41
C VAL A 78 1.39 -18.33 2.49
N SER A 79 1.51 -17.10 2.99
CA SER A 79 1.56 -15.88 2.18
C SER A 79 2.98 -15.31 2.17
N ASN A 80 3.47 -14.96 0.99
CA ASN A 80 4.76 -14.26 0.84
C ASN A 80 4.72 -12.82 1.34
N MET A 81 3.53 -12.23 1.48
CA MET A 81 3.32 -10.83 1.91
C MET A 81 2.89 -10.70 3.36
N SER A 82 2.49 -11.80 4.03
CA SER A 82 2.01 -11.76 5.40
C SER A 82 2.41 -13.01 6.21
N PRO A 83 3.46 -12.91 7.05
CA PRO A 83 4.51 -11.90 7.01
C PRO A 83 5.35 -11.91 5.70
N PRO A 84 5.99 -10.78 5.32
CA PRO A 84 6.91 -10.72 4.19
C PRO A 84 8.01 -11.78 4.25
N THR A 85 8.27 -12.46 3.14
CA THR A 85 9.36 -13.45 3.02
C THR A 85 10.57 -12.84 2.34
N VAL A 86 11.77 -13.40 2.57
CA VAL A 86 12.98 -12.99 1.84
C VAL A 86 12.82 -13.14 0.32
N LEU A 87 11.92 -14.00 -0.14
CA LEU A 87 11.62 -14.18 -1.55
C LEU A 87 11.22 -12.86 -2.24
N LEU A 88 10.51 -11.98 -1.54
CA LEU A 88 10.13 -10.66 -2.06
C LEU A 88 11.36 -9.75 -2.30
N ALA A 89 12.43 -9.90 -1.52
CA ALA A 89 13.65 -9.14 -1.74
C ALA A 89 14.35 -9.58 -3.03
N PHE A 90 14.44 -10.88 -3.30
CA PHE A 90 14.99 -11.40 -4.56
C PHE A 90 14.14 -11.02 -5.77
N LEU A 91 12.81 -11.06 -5.61
CA LEU A 91 11.89 -10.59 -6.64
C LEU A 91 12.11 -9.09 -6.94
N ALA A 92 12.22 -8.25 -5.92
CA ALA A 92 12.48 -6.82 -6.07
C ALA A 92 13.83 -6.55 -6.77
N VAL A 93 14.88 -7.28 -6.41
CA VAL A 93 16.18 -7.22 -7.08
C VAL A 93 16.05 -7.60 -8.56
N GLY A 94 15.30 -8.67 -8.86
CA GLY A 94 15.01 -9.10 -10.23
C GLY A 94 14.33 -8.03 -11.07
N GLN A 95 13.29 -7.39 -10.49
CA GLN A 95 12.52 -6.31 -11.10
C GLN A 95 13.36 -5.04 -11.31
N ILE A 96 14.21 -4.67 -10.35
CA ILE A 96 15.05 -3.48 -10.44
C ILE A 96 16.18 -3.68 -11.44
N GLY A 97 16.80 -4.86 -11.49
CA GLY A 97 17.75 -5.22 -12.55
C GLY A 97 17.11 -5.09 -13.94
N LEU A 98 15.87 -5.55 -14.09
CA LEU A 98 15.13 -5.43 -15.34
C LEU A 98 14.84 -3.96 -15.70
N LEU A 99 14.36 -3.17 -14.73
CA LEU A 99 14.11 -1.74 -14.88
C LEU A 99 15.38 -1.00 -15.35
N LEU A 100 16.52 -1.26 -14.71
CA LEU A 100 17.80 -0.64 -15.03
C LEU A 100 18.29 -1.04 -16.42
N ALA A 101 18.15 -2.32 -16.79
CA ALA A 101 18.55 -2.83 -18.09
C ALA A 101 17.77 -2.22 -19.27
N PHE A 102 16.52 -1.81 -19.03
CA PHE A 102 15.64 -1.20 -20.03
C PHE A 102 15.40 0.30 -19.81
N ARG A 103 16.12 0.93 -18.86
CA ARG A 103 15.96 2.35 -18.53
C ARG A 103 16.05 3.28 -19.75
N PRO A 104 17.03 3.13 -20.67
CA PRO A 104 17.10 4.00 -21.85
C PRO A 104 15.87 3.90 -22.75
N GLN A 105 15.36 2.68 -22.97
CA GLN A 105 14.18 2.42 -23.80
C GLN A 105 12.91 2.95 -23.14
N LEU A 106 12.77 2.74 -21.83
CA LEU A 106 11.65 3.26 -21.05
C LEU A 106 11.61 4.79 -21.08
N ASN A 107 12.77 5.45 -20.93
CA ASN A 107 12.88 6.90 -21.04
C ASN A 107 12.52 7.40 -22.45
N ALA A 108 13.00 6.72 -23.49
CA ALA A 108 12.66 7.06 -24.88
C ALA A 108 11.17 6.90 -25.17
N LEU A 109 10.53 5.87 -24.60
CA LEU A 109 9.08 5.69 -24.68
C LEU A 109 8.35 6.81 -23.94
N ALA A 110 8.76 7.13 -22.71
CA ALA A 110 8.15 8.18 -21.90
C ALA A 110 8.28 9.58 -22.54
N ALA A 111 9.32 9.82 -23.33
CA ALA A 111 9.49 11.06 -24.09
C ALA A 111 8.50 11.24 -25.24
N LYS A 112 7.77 10.19 -25.66
CA LYS A 112 6.74 10.31 -26.71
C LYS A 112 5.56 11.15 -26.18
N PRO A 113 5.07 12.17 -26.91
CA PRO A 113 4.08 13.12 -26.38
C PRO A 113 2.82 12.48 -25.78
N ARG A 114 2.25 11.48 -26.48
CA ARG A 114 1.05 10.77 -26.02
C ARG A 114 1.29 9.96 -24.76
N LEU A 115 2.42 9.26 -24.68
CA LEU A 115 2.74 8.42 -23.53
C LEU A 115 3.20 9.27 -22.34
N GLY A 116 3.99 10.30 -22.56
CA GLY A 116 4.37 11.28 -21.53
C GLY A 116 3.15 11.96 -20.91
N ALA A 117 2.17 12.37 -21.72
CA ALA A 117 0.91 12.94 -21.22
C ALA A 117 0.08 11.93 -20.42
N ALA A 118 0.01 10.67 -20.85
CA ALA A 118 -0.65 9.62 -20.10
C ALA A 118 0.06 9.35 -18.76
N LEU A 119 1.39 9.25 -18.76
CA LEU A 119 2.20 9.03 -17.57
C LEU A 119 2.10 10.19 -16.57
N SER A 120 2.09 11.44 -17.03
CA SER A 120 1.91 12.60 -16.15
C SER A 120 0.51 12.63 -15.54
N TRP A 121 -0.52 12.29 -16.33
CA TRP A 121 -1.90 12.18 -15.85
C TRP A 121 -2.08 11.08 -14.80
N ILE A 122 -1.51 9.89 -15.05
CA ILE A 122 -1.51 8.76 -14.11
C ILE A 122 -0.67 9.08 -12.89
N GLY A 123 0.51 9.65 -13.07
CA GLY A 123 1.45 9.98 -11.99
C GLY A 123 0.83 10.90 -10.95
N ALA A 124 0.12 11.94 -11.38
CA ALA A 124 -0.64 12.83 -10.49
C ALA A 124 -1.77 12.14 -9.73
N ARG A 125 -2.19 10.94 -10.16
CA ARG A 125 -3.29 10.15 -9.58
C ARG A 125 -2.82 8.80 -9.04
N PHE A 126 -1.50 8.60 -8.91
CA PHE A 126 -0.97 7.28 -8.62
C PHE A 126 -1.43 6.75 -7.26
N MET A 127 -1.51 7.64 -6.26
CA MET A 127 -2.08 7.31 -4.95
C MET A 127 -3.57 6.95 -5.04
N SER A 128 -4.37 7.71 -5.79
CA SER A 128 -5.78 7.40 -6.02
C SER A 128 -5.96 6.04 -6.71
N VAL A 129 -5.18 5.77 -7.76
CA VAL A 129 -5.16 4.48 -8.45
C VAL A 129 -4.81 3.36 -7.47
N TYR A 130 -3.77 3.55 -6.66
CA TYR A 130 -3.36 2.60 -5.63
C TYR A 130 -4.47 2.31 -4.62
N LEU A 131 -5.22 3.32 -4.18
CA LEU A 131 -6.34 3.13 -3.26
C LEU A 131 -7.53 2.41 -3.90
N TRP A 132 -7.86 2.74 -5.15
CA TRP A 132 -9.12 2.31 -5.78
C TRP A 132 -9.02 1.08 -6.68
N HIS A 133 -7.82 0.63 -7.06
CA HIS A 133 -7.69 -0.53 -7.97
C HIS A 133 -8.20 -1.84 -7.37
N MET A 134 -7.96 -2.09 -6.08
CA MET A 134 -8.49 -3.30 -5.40
C MET A 134 -10.02 -3.25 -5.26
N PRO A 135 -10.64 -2.13 -4.83
CA PRO A 135 -12.10 -1.97 -4.92
C PRO A 135 -12.65 -2.18 -6.33
N ALA A 136 -12.01 -1.65 -7.37
CA ALA A 136 -12.43 -1.87 -8.75
C ALA A 136 -12.40 -3.37 -9.12
N LEU A 137 -11.32 -4.08 -8.75
CA LEU A 137 -11.20 -5.52 -8.91
C LEU A 137 -12.34 -6.27 -8.18
N ILE A 138 -12.66 -5.88 -6.95
CA ILE A 138 -13.73 -6.49 -6.14
C ILE A 138 -15.09 -6.28 -6.80
N VAL A 139 -15.38 -5.09 -7.32
CA VAL A 139 -16.64 -4.80 -8.03
C VAL A 139 -16.77 -5.67 -9.28
N VAL A 140 -15.73 -5.71 -10.12
CA VAL A 140 -15.73 -6.54 -11.34
C VAL A 140 -15.87 -8.01 -10.98
N SER A 141 -15.13 -8.51 -10.00
CA SER A 141 -15.22 -9.90 -9.52
C SER A 141 -16.60 -10.22 -8.96
N GLY A 142 -17.18 -9.32 -8.15
CA GLY A 142 -18.49 -9.50 -7.54
C GLY A 142 -19.61 -9.56 -8.57
N ILE A 143 -19.55 -8.71 -9.60
CA ILE A 143 -20.53 -8.75 -10.70
C ILE A 143 -20.35 -10.02 -11.54
N THR A 144 -19.12 -10.31 -11.98
CA THR A 144 -18.87 -11.40 -12.94
C THR A 144 -18.89 -12.78 -12.29
N VAL A 145 -18.03 -13.01 -11.30
CA VAL A 145 -17.85 -14.33 -10.68
C VAL A 145 -19.02 -14.67 -9.77
N TYR A 146 -19.49 -13.73 -8.96
CA TYR A 146 -20.58 -14.00 -8.01
C TYR A 146 -21.96 -13.77 -8.63
N GLY A 147 -22.18 -12.61 -9.27
CA GLY A 147 -23.45 -12.25 -9.88
C GLY A 147 -23.80 -13.07 -11.12
N LEU A 148 -22.90 -13.12 -12.10
CA LEU A 148 -23.10 -13.86 -13.35
C LEU A 148 -22.64 -15.32 -13.28
N ARG A 149 -22.14 -15.77 -12.12
CA ARG A 149 -21.60 -17.13 -11.91
C ARG A 149 -20.51 -17.51 -12.92
N TYR A 150 -19.76 -16.53 -13.39
CA TYR A 150 -18.66 -16.75 -14.33
C TYR A 150 -17.51 -17.52 -13.67
N ALA A 151 -17.15 -18.67 -14.24
CA ALA A 151 -15.98 -19.42 -13.85
C ALA A 151 -14.73 -18.84 -14.55
N THR A 152 -13.77 -18.35 -13.77
CA THR A 152 -12.51 -17.85 -14.32
C THR A 152 -11.71 -19.00 -14.96
N PRO A 153 -11.23 -18.85 -16.21
CA PRO A 153 -10.42 -19.85 -16.87
C PRO A 153 -9.16 -20.17 -16.05
N ALA A 154 -8.69 -21.42 -16.15
CA ALA A 154 -7.47 -21.82 -15.47
C ALA A 154 -6.28 -20.94 -15.92
N PRO A 155 -5.46 -20.40 -14.99
CA PRO A 155 -4.31 -19.57 -15.33
C PRO A 155 -3.37 -20.26 -16.34
N GLY A 156 -2.86 -19.50 -17.30
CA GLY A 156 -1.95 -20.02 -18.34
C GLY A 156 -2.62 -20.73 -19.52
N THR A 157 -3.95 -20.90 -19.51
CA THR A 157 -4.68 -21.39 -20.69
C THR A 157 -4.79 -20.30 -21.77
N LEU A 158 -5.00 -20.71 -23.03
CA LEU A 158 -5.23 -19.76 -24.13
C LEU A 158 -6.46 -18.88 -23.87
N LEU A 159 -7.53 -19.47 -23.33
CA LEU A 159 -8.73 -18.75 -22.94
C LEU A 159 -8.44 -17.70 -21.86
N TRP A 160 -7.63 -18.04 -20.86
CA TRP A 160 -7.18 -17.08 -19.85
C TRP A 160 -6.44 -15.90 -20.49
N LEU A 161 -5.48 -16.15 -21.38
CA LEU A 161 -4.72 -15.11 -22.07
C LEU A 161 -5.61 -14.16 -22.90
N VAL A 162 -6.61 -14.70 -23.60
CA VAL A 162 -7.56 -13.90 -24.39
C VAL A 162 -8.48 -13.07 -23.48
N MET A 163 -8.84 -13.59 -22.30
CA MET A 163 -9.71 -12.90 -21.35
C MET A 163 -8.98 -11.82 -20.54
N VAL A 164 -7.67 -11.93 -20.36
CA VAL A 164 -6.87 -10.96 -19.59
C VAL A 164 -7.08 -9.51 -20.05
N PRO A 165 -6.98 -9.15 -21.36
CA PRO A 165 -7.27 -7.80 -21.83
C PRO A 165 -8.68 -7.31 -21.50
N MET A 166 -9.69 -8.18 -21.59
CA MET A 166 -11.08 -7.81 -21.27
C MET A 166 -11.25 -7.52 -19.78
N TRP A 167 -10.62 -8.33 -18.93
CA TRP A 167 -10.58 -8.13 -17.48
C TRP A 167 -9.88 -6.81 -17.11
N PHE A 168 -8.71 -6.55 -17.70
CA PHE A 168 -8.01 -5.28 -17.51
C PHE A 168 -8.86 -4.10 -17.98
N GLY A 169 -9.54 -4.20 -19.11
CA GLY A 169 -10.45 -3.17 -19.62
C GLY A 169 -11.62 -2.90 -18.68
N ALA A 170 -12.27 -3.94 -18.18
CA ALA A 170 -13.37 -3.82 -17.23
C ALA A 170 -12.93 -3.17 -15.91
N CYS A 171 -11.82 -3.63 -15.32
CA CYS A 171 -11.25 -3.05 -14.11
C CYS A 171 -10.83 -1.59 -14.33
N ALA A 172 -10.21 -1.27 -15.48
CA ALA A 172 -9.84 0.09 -15.82
C ALA A 172 -11.06 1.01 -15.97
N ALA A 173 -12.15 0.52 -16.58
CA ALA A 173 -13.39 1.28 -16.73
C ALA A 173 -14.01 1.62 -15.36
N VAL A 174 -14.11 0.63 -14.46
CA VAL A 174 -14.61 0.84 -13.09
C VAL A 174 -13.69 1.79 -12.32
N LEU A 175 -12.37 1.60 -12.43
CA LEU A 175 -11.38 2.44 -11.78
C LEU A 175 -11.50 3.90 -12.25
N VAL A 176 -11.65 4.15 -13.55
CA VAL A 176 -11.85 5.50 -14.08
C VAL A 176 -13.15 6.11 -13.55
N GLY A 177 -14.22 5.32 -13.40
CA GLY A 177 -15.46 5.75 -12.75
C GLY A 177 -15.24 6.18 -11.30
N LEU A 178 -14.54 5.35 -10.52
CA LEU A 178 -14.20 5.64 -9.12
C LEU A 178 -13.33 6.89 -9.00
N LEU A 179 -12.28 7.01 -9.82
CA LEU A 179 -11.42 8.20 -9.85
C LEU A 179 -12.23 9.46 -10.16
N ARG A 180 -13.19 9.43 -11.07
CA ARG A 180 -14.06 10.58 -11.36
C ARG A 180 -14.97 10.94 -10.19
N LEU A 181 -15.53 9.93 -9.52
CA LEU A 181 -16.41 10.13 -8.37
C LEU A 181 -15.67 10.71 -7.16
N PHE A 182 -14.43 10.24 -6.92
CA PHE A 182 -13.63 10.59 -5.75
C PHE A 182 -12.62 11.70 -5.97
N ALA A 183 -12.33 12.08 -7.23
CA ALA A 183 -11.44 13.21 -7.55
C ALA A 183 -11.83 14.50 -6.82
N ARG A 184 -13.12 14.74 -6.57
CA ARG A 184 -13.59 15.92 -5.84
C ARG A 184 -13.09 15.99 -4.39
N PHE A 185 -12.82 14.85 -3.77
CA PHE A 185 -12.36 14.75 -2.39
C PHE A 185 -10.83 14.73 -2.31
N GLU A 186 -10.19 14.07 -3.27
CA GLU A 186 -8.73 13.90 -3.31
C GLU A 186 -8.00 15.14 -3.85
N MET A 187 -8.64 15.93 -4.71
CA MET A 187 -8.07 17.16 -5.28
C MET A 187 -8.43 18.42 -4.48
N GLN A 188 -8.95 18.27 -3.26
CA GLN A 188 -9.12 19.43 -2.38
C GLN A 188 -7.75 20.01 -2.06
N ARG A 189 -7.52 21.26 -2.49
CA ARG A 189 -6.32 22.02 -2.12
C ARG A 189 -6.22 22.04 -0.60
N ASP A 190 -5.00 21.86 -0.07
CA ASP A 190 -4.66 22.12 1.33
C ASP A 190 -5.17 23.51 1.72
N SER A 191 -6.39 23.58 2.22
CA SER A 191 -7.09 24.84 2.52
C SER A 191 -7.52 24.91 3.97
N VAL A 192 -7.03 23.99 4.80
CA VAL A 192 -7.25 24.03 6.23
C VAL A 192 -5.90 23.87 6.92
N VAL A 193 -5.35 24.99 7.39
CA VAL A 193 -4.33 24.93 8.45
C VAL A 193 -5.05 24.37 9.68
N VAL A 194 -4.91 23.06 9.89
CA VAL A 194 -5.46 22.39 11.06
C VAL A 194 -4.60 22.77 12.26
N THR A 195 -5.06 23.73 13.06
CA THR A 195 -4.45 24.05 14.36
C THR A 195 -4.98 23.11 15.44
N ALA A 196 -4.74 21.81 15.28
CA ALA A 196 -5.02 20.81 16.32
C ALA A 196 -3.87 20.78 17.33
N ARG A 197 -4.19 20.56 18.61
CA ARG A 197 -3.16 20.42 19.65
C ARG A 197 -2.39 19.11 19.44
N THR A 198 -1.08 19.09 19.69
CA THR A 198 -0.25 17.87 19.63
C THR A 198 -0.88 16.64 20.30
N PRO A 199 -1.41 16.71 21.55
CA PRO A 199 -2.05 15.53 22.18
C PRO A 199 -3.30 15.04 21.43
N GLN A 200 -4.05 15.94 20.80
CA GLN A 200 -5.21 15.57 19.99
C GLN A 200 -4.77 14.85 18.71
N LEU A 201 -3.71 15.33 18.06
CA LEU A 201 -3.13 14.67 16.88
C LEU A 201 -2.53 13.31 17.22
N VAL A 202 -1.86 13.19 18.37
CA VAL A 202 -1.35 11.91 18.87
C VAL A 202 -2.49 10.93 19.10
N LEU A 203 -3.55 11.34 19.80
CA LEU A 203 -4.72 10.48 20.03
C LEU A 203 -5.42 10.12 18.71
N ALA A 204 -5.59 11.08 17.81
CA ALA A 204 -6.18 10.84 16.49
C ALA A 204 -5.36 9.82 15.69
N GLY A 205 -4.03 9.97 15.69
CA GLY A 205 -3.09 9.04 15.05
C GLY A 205 -3.16 7.65 15.66
N LEU A 206 -3.23 7.53 17.00
CA LEU A 206 -3.36 6.24 17.69
C LEU A 206 -4.69 5.55 17.37
N LEU A 207 -5.80 6.28 17.37
CA LEU A 207 -7.13 5.74 17.03
C LEU A 207 -7.18 5.29 15.56
N ALA A 208 -6.68 6.13 14.65
CA ALA A 208 -6.64 5.82 13.22
C ALA A 208 -5.75 4.60 12.93
N SER A 209 -4.54 4.58 13.50
CA SER A 209 -3.58 3.49 13.32
C SER A 209 -4.08 2.19 13.95
N GLY A 210 -4.67 2.27 15.15
CA GLY A 210 -5.26 1.11 15.83
C GLY A 210 -6.44 0.52 15.07
N GLY A 211 -7.34 1.37 14.55
CA GLY A 211 -8.46 0.93 13.70
C GLY A 211 -7.97 0.27 12.40
N LEU A 212 -7.00 0.87 11.72
CA LEU A 212 -6.42 0.30 10.50
C LEU A 212 -5.68 -1.02 10.77
N LEU A 213 -4.92 -1.10 11.87
CA LEU A 213 -4.24 -2.32 12.30
C LEU A 213 -5.24 -3.44 12.62
N GLY A 214 -6.34 -3.10 13.31
CA GLY A 214 -7.41 -4.04 13.61
C GLY A 214 -8.09 -4.58 12.35
N LEU A 215 -8.38 -3.72 11.37
CA LEU A 215 -8.87 -4.14 10.05
C LEU A 215 -7.87 -5.05 9.33
N ALA A 216 -6.57 -4.73 9.39
CA ALA A 216 -5.53 -5.54 8.75
C ALA A 216 -5.36 -6.92 9.43
N ALA A 217 -5.47 -6.98 10.76
CA ALA A 217 -5.26 -8.19 11.54
C ALA A 217 -6.48 -9.13 11.53
N HIS A 218 -7.70 -8.58 11.57
CA HIS A 218 -8.93 -9.36 11.68
C HIS A 218 -9.73 -9.44 10.38
N GLY A 219 -9.41 -8.59 9.39
CA GLY A 219 -10.08 -8.56 8.11
C GLY A 219 -11.55 -8.11 8.20
N PHE A 220 -12.32 -8.49 7.19
CA PHE A 220 -13.75 -8.23 7.09
C PHE A 220 -14.54 -9.48 7.48
N GLN A 221 -14.49 -9.86 8.76
CA GLN A 221 -15.27 -11.00 9.23
C GLN A 221 -16.77 -10.80 8.96
N PRO A 222 -17.53 -11.88 8.69
CA PRO A 222 -18.96 -11.79 8.43
C PRO A 222 -19.68 -11.01 9.53
N LEU A 223 -20.60 -10.11 9.15
CA LEU A 223 -21.42 -9.36 10.10
C LEU A 223 -22.26 -10.27 11.01
N SER A 224 -22.43 -11.55 10.65
CA SER A 224 -23.07 -12.58 11.46
C SER A 224 -22.28 -12.93 12.74
N ALA A 225 -20.99 -12.58 12.84
CA ALA A 225 -20.19 -12.76 14.05
C ALA A 225 -20.51 -11.74 15.17
N GLY A 226 -21.44 -10.82 14.91
CA GLY A 226 -21.86 -9.77 15.84
C GLY A 226 -21.18 -8.42 15.57
N LEU A 227 -21.90 -7.33 15.87
CA LEU A 227 -21.44 -5.95 15.63
C LEU A 227 -20.11 -5.61 16.31
N VAL A 228 -19.80 -6.22 17.46
CA VAL A 228 -18.61 -5.92 18.26
C VAL A 228 -17.40 -6.79 17.86
N HIS A 229 -17.61 -7.93 17.22
CA HIS A 229 -16.52 -8.83 16.78
C HIS A 229 -16.25 -8.72 15.27
N GLY A 230 -17.16 -8.10 14.52
CA GLY A 230 -16.99 -7.78 13.10
C GLY A 230 -16.08 -6.57 12.84
N PRO A 231 -16.07 -6.03 11.60
CA PRO A 231 -15.19 -4.92 11.22
C PRO A 231 -15.57 -3.56 11.83
N VAL A 232 -16.77 -3.46 12.42
CA VAL A 232 -17.38 -2.18 12.84
C VAL A 232 -16.56 -1.42 13.89
N PRO A 233 -16.04 -2.03 14.98
CA PRO A 233 -15.24 -1.29 15.96
C PRO A 233 -13.99 -0.68 15.33
N TRP A 234 -13.35 -1.40 14.41
CA TRP A 234 -12.16 -0.94 13.72
C TRP A 234 -12.44 0.24 12.78
N VAL A 235 -13.55 0.16 12.03
CA VAL A 235 -14.04 1.29 11.21
C VAL A 235 -14.38 2.50 12.08
N VAL A 236 -15.03 2.29 13.22
CA VAL A 236 -15.38 3.35 14.18
C VAL A 236 -14.12 4.01 14.73
N LEU A 237 -13.09 3.24 15.10
CA LEU A 237 -11.81 3.79 15.57
C LEU A 237 -11.12 4.63 14.48
N THR A 238 -11.09 4.14 13.24
CA THR A 238 -10.52 4.90 12.11
C THR A 238 -11.28 6.19 11.85
N ALA A 239 -12.62 6.14 11.83
CA ALA A 239 -13.46 7.31 11.65
C ALA A 239 -13.32 8.31 12.81
N ALA A 240 -13.24 7.82 14.06
CA ALA A 240 -13.04 8.66 15.24
C ALA A 240 -11.69 9.38 15.18
N GLY A 241 -10.61 8.70 14.77
CA GLY A 241 -9.31 9.30 14.54
C GLY A 241 -9.36 10.41 13.48
N PHE A 242 -10.01 10.15 12.34
CA PHE A 242 -10.18 11.14 11.27
C PHE A 242 -10.95 12.39 11.72
N VAL A 243 -12.10 12.20 12.39
CA VAL A 243 -12.91 13.30 12.92
C VAL A 243 -12.13 14.09 13.98
N LEU A 244 -11.39 13.40 14.85
CA LEU A 244 -10.58 14.04 15.88
C LEU A 244 -9.44 14.87 15.28
N ALA A 245 -8.82 14.43 14.18
CA ALA A 245 -7.82 15.22 13.46
C ALA A 245 -8.42 16.49 12.83
N GLY A 246 -9.65 16.43 12.33
CA GLY A 246 -10.31 17.56 11.66
C GLY A 246 -10.94 18.62 12.59
N ARG A 247 -11.02 18.38 13.91
CA ARG A 247 -11.64 19.32 14.86
C ARG A 247 -10.71 20.48 15.21
N GLN A 248 -11.09 21.69 14.84
CA GLN A 248 -10.44 22.92 15.31
C GLN A 248 -10.53 23.05 16.83
N VAL A 249 -9.42 23.37 17.50
CA VAL A 249 -9.45 23.77 18.90
C VAL A 249 -9.56 25.30 18.97
N PRO A 250 -10.57 25.87 19.64
CA PRO A 250 -10.63 27.30 19.86
C PRO A 250 -9.37 27.78 20.60
N VAL A 251 -8.63 28.72 20.00
CA VAL A 251 -7.42 29.37 20.55
C VAL A 251 -7.73 30.13 21.86
N THR A 252 -9.00 30.34 22.17
CA THR A 252 -9.48 31.15 23.30
C THR A 252 -9.13 30.62 24.71
N ARG A 253 -8.62 29.39 24.88
CA ARG A 253 -8.22 28.89 26.21
C ARG A 253 -6.77 29.10 26.62
N PHE A 254 -5.85 29.43 25.69
CA PHE A 254 -4.43 29.58 26.04
C PHE A 254 -4.07 31.05 26.32
N LEU A 255 -4.55 31.98 25.49
CA LEU A 255 -4.34 33.41 25.70
C LEU A 255 -5.16 33.96 26.88
N GLY A 256 -6.39 33.47 27.10
CA GLY A 256 -7.21 33.87 28.25
C GLY A 256 -6.60 33.52 29.61
N ARG A 257 -5.87 32.40 29.70
CA ARG A 257 -5.14 32.03 30.93
C ARG A 257 -3.85 32.85 31.11
N ALA A 258 -3.11 33.10 30.04
CA ALA A 258 -1.89 33.91 30.12
C ALA A 258 -2.19 35.38 30.48
N VAL A 259 -3.26 35.95 29.90
CA VAL A 259 -3.72 37.31 30.22
C VAL A 259 -4.29 37.39 31.63
N ALA A 260 -5.14 36.46 32.05
CA ALA A 260 -5.71 36.47 33.40
C ALA A 260 -4.66 36.28 34.51
N VAL A 261 -3.61 35.50 34.26
CA VAL A 261 -2.48 35.32 35.20
C VAL A 261 -1.60 36.58 35.26
N ALA A 262 -1.41 37.27 34.13
CA ALA A 262 -0.65 38.54 34.11
C ALA A 262 -1.40 39.67 34.84
N GLU A 263 -2.72 39.78 34.65
CA GLU A 263 -3.56 40.82 35.26
C GLU A 263 -3.69 40.64 36.78
N SER A 264 -3.88 39.40 37.24
CA SER A 264 -3.94 39.09 38.67
C SER A 264 -2.61 39.21 39.40
N ALA A 265 -1.47 39.07 38.70
CA ALA A 265 -0.14 39.35 39.23
C ALA A 265 0.17 40.85 39.35
N GLN A 266 -0.41 41.69 38.49
CA GLN A 266 -0.28 43.16 38.56
C GLN A 266 -1.15 43.76 39.67
N LEU A 267 -2.38 43.26 39.84
CA LEU A 267 -3.32 43.75 40.87
C LEU A 267 -2.90 43.40 42.31
N LYS A 268 -2.03 42.41 42.52
CA LYS A 268 -1.44 42.10 43.84
C LYS A 268 -0.22 42.95 44.20
N LYS A 269 0.24 43.83 43.29
CA LYS A 269 1.41 44.71 43.51
C LYS A 269 1.02 46.18 43.75
N VAL A 270 -0.27 46.49 43.84
CA VAL A 270 -0.82 47.79 44.25
C VAL A 270 -1.48 47.59 45.61
#